data_AF-A0A3L6RJ67-F1
#
_entry.id   AF-A0A3L6RJ67-F1
#
_cell.length_a   1.000
_cell.length_b   1.000
_cell.length_c   1.000
_cell.angle_alpha   90.00
_cell.angle_beta   90.00
_cell.angle_gamma   90.00
#
_symmetry.space_group_name_H-M   'P 1'
#
loop_
_entity.id
_entity.type
_entity.pdbx_description
1 polymer ?
#
loop_
_entity_poly.entity_id
_entity_poly.type
_entity_poly.pdbx_seq_one_letter_code
_entity_poly.pdbx_strand_id
1 'polypeptide(L)' 'MRETEEMMELAAAHGVAADVEVIAADDATEAMERLARADVRYRFVIDIGNTRKDSSDEVSHIS' A
#
# COMPACT_ATOMS: atom_id res chain seq x y z
N MET A 1 9.94 -16.51 14.85
CA MET A 1 9.88 -15.60 13.70
C MET A 1 11.25 -15.37 13.04
N ARG A 2 12.26 -16.23 13.29
CA ARG A 2 13.61 -16.08 12.69
C ARG A 2 13.61 -16.15 11.16
N GLU A 3 12.86 -17.09 10.58
CA GLU A 3 12.80 -17.27 9.12
C GLU A 3 12.30 -16.01 8.38
N THR A 4 11.35 -15.27 8.97
CA THR A 4 10.84 -14.02 8.39
C THR A 4 11.88 -12.90 8.47
N GLU A 5 12.58 -12.79 9.61
CA GLU A 5 13.67 -11.83 9.79
C GLU A 5 14.83 -12.12 8.83
N GLU A 6 15.24 -13.39 8.72
CA GLU A 6 16.28 -13.85 7.78
C GLU A 6 15.89 -13.58 6.33
N MET A 7 14.62 -13.75 5.96
CA MET A 7 14.14 -13.42 4.61
C MET A 7 14.20 -11.90 4.35
N MET A 8 13.81 -11.07 5.32
CA MET A 8 13.90 -9.61 5.18
C MET A 8 15.35 -9.14 5.06
N GLU A 9 16.25 -9.69 5.87
CA GLU A 9 17.70 -9.39 5.80
C GLU A 9 18.29 -9.82 4.46
N LEU A 10 17.95 -11.02 3.98
CA LEU A 10 18.40 -11.51 2.67
C LEU A 10 17.91 -10.60 1.53
N ALA A 11 16.62 -10.23 1.55
CA ALA A 11 16.04 -9.35 0.54
C ALA A 11 16.72 -7.98 0.53
N ALA A 12 16.97 -7.39 1.71
CA ALA A 12 17.69 -6.13 1.85
C ALA A 12 19.14 -6.23 1.34
N ALA A 13 19.85 -7.31 1.67
CA ALA A 13 21.24 -7.52 1.25
C ALA A 13 21.40 -7.66 -0.28
N HIS A 14 20.38 -8.18 -0.96
CA HIS A 14 20.42 -8.43 -2.41
C HIS A 14 19.63 -7.40 -3.24
N GLY A 15 19.05 -6.38 -2.59
CA GLY A 15 18.22 -5.39 -3.27
C GLY A 15 16.95 -5.98 -3.90
N VAL A 16 16.43 -7.07 -3.32
CA VAL A 16 15.18 -7.70 -3.78
C VAL A 16 14.01 -6.84 -3.30
N ALA A 17 13.38 -6.15 -4.24
CA ALA A 17 12.14 -5.42 -4.02
C ALA A 17 11.04 -5.98 -4.92
N ALA A 18 9.79 -5.86 -4.47
CA ALA A 18 8.65 -6.15 -5.32
C ALA A 18 8.34 -4.92 -6.18
N ASP A 19 8.02 -5.15 -7.45
CA ASP A 19 7.33 -4.13 -8.24
C ASP A 19 5.91 -3.99 -7.71
N VAL A 20 5.54 -2.75 -7.36
CA VAL A 20 4.26 -2.44 -6.71
C VAL A 20 3.57 -1.26 -7.36
N GLU A 21 2.24 -1.27 -7.28
CA GLU A 21 1.39 -0.13 -7.59
C GLU A 21 0.80 0.40 -6.28
N VAL A 22 1.12 1.66 -5.94
CA VAL A 22 0.65 2.30 -4.70
C VAL A 22 -0.72 2.93 -4.94
N ILE A 23 -1.68 2.63 -4.07
CA ILE A 23 -3.06 3.14 -4.16
C ILE A 23 -3.47 3.84 -2.86
N ALA A 24 -4.45 4.74 -2.94
CA ALA A 24 -5.06 5.32 -1.76
C ALA A 24 -5.97 4.33 -1.02
N ALA A 25 -6.20 4.55 0.27
CA ALA A 25 -7.15 3.73 1.03
C ALA A 25 -8.58 3.80 0.45
N ASP A 26 -8.98 4.97 -0.06
CA ASP A 26 -10.29 5.18 -0.69
C ASP A 26 -10.45 4.38 -2.01
N ASP A 27 -9.34 4.03 -2.68
CA ASP A 27 -9.34 3.31 -3.97
C ASP A 27 -9.33 1.78 -3.81
N ALA A 28 -9.37 1.27 -2.57
CA ALA A 28 -9.22 -0.15 -2.29
C ALA A 28 -10.27 -1.02 -3.01
N THR A 29 -11.52 -0.54 -3.15
CA THR A 29 -12.59 -1.26 -3.85
C THR A 29 -12.26 -1.44 -5.34
N GLU A 30 -11.83 -0.38 -6.02
CA GLU A 30 -11.47 -0.45 -7.44
C GLU A 30 -10.26 -1.35 -7.66
N ALA A 31 -9.25 -1.26 -6.78
CA ALA A 31 -8.07 -2.12 -6.85
C ALA A 31 -8.41 -3.62 -6.73
N MET A 32 -9.41 -3.98 -5.91
CA MET A 32 -9.89 -5.36 -5.81
C MET A 32 -10.55 -5.84 -7.11
N GLU A 33 -11.30 -4.99 -7.81
CA GLU A 33 -11.88 -5.34 -9.11
C GLU A 33 -10.80 -5.50 -10.18
N ARG A 34 -9.79 -4.62 -10.20
CA ARG A 34 -8.64 -4.71 -11.10
C ARG A 34 -7.83 -5.97 -10.85
N LEU A 35 -7.60 -6.33 -9.59
CA LEU A 35 -6.95 -7.58 -9.20
C LEU A 35 -7.71 -8.80 -9.74
N ALA A 36 -9.04 -8.82 -9.65
CA ALA A 36 -9.87 -9.91 -10.18
C ALA A 36 -9.76 -10.06 -11.71
N ARG A 37 -9.45 -8.98 -12.43
CA ARG A 37 -9.20 -8.96 -13.88
C ARG A 37 -7.73 -9.21 -14.26
N ALA A 38 -6.85 -9.48 -13.29
CA ALA A 38 -5.40 -9.54 -13.44
C ALA A 38 -4.77 -8.25 -14.02
N ASP A 39 -5.47 -7.12 -13.86
CA ASP A 39 -5.06 -5.79 -14.33
C ASP A 39 -4.25 -5.07 -13.24
N VAL A 40 -3.11 -5.65 -12.89
CA VAL A 40 -2.20 -5.14 -11.85
C VAL A 40 -0.75 -5.41 -12.23
N ARG A 41 0.15 -4.49 -11.87
CA ARG A 41 1.61 -4.76 -11.90
C ARG A 41 2.01 -5.54 -10.66
N TYR A 42 1.80 -6.86 -10.68
CA TYR A 42 2.17 -7.86 -9.68
C TYR A 42 1.58 -7.69 -8.26
N ARG A 43 1.60 -6.50 -7.65
CA ARG A 43 1.13 -6.26 -6.28
C ARG A 43 0.64 -4.82 -6.08
N PHE A 44 -0.51 -4.68 -5.42
CA PHE A 44 -0.96 -3.40 -4.87
C PHE A 44 -0.39 -3.18 -3.47
N VAL A 45 -0.05 -1.94 -3.14
CA VAL A 45 0.31 -1.48 -1.79
C VAL A 45 -0.57 -0.29 -1.43
N ILE A 46 -1.27 -0.37 -0.29
CA ILE A 46 -2.12 0.73 0.18
C ILE A 46 -1.28 1.65 1.07
N ASP A 47 -1.20 2.93 0.71
CA ASP A 47 -0.49 3.92 1.52
C ASP A 47 -1.38 4.49 2.63
N ILE A 48 -1.47 3.79 3.75
CA ILE A 48 -2.31 4.21 4.89
C ILE A 48 -1.79 5.50 5.53
N GLY A 49 -0.48 5.73 5.51
CA GLY A 49 0.14 6.88 6.18
C GLY A 49 -0.26 8.21 5.57
N ASN A 50 -0.37 8.25 4.24
CA ASN A 50 -0.69 9.47 3.50
C ASN A 50 -2.17 9.61 3.13
N THR A 51 -2.99 8.58 3.33
CA THR A 51 -4.39 8.56 2.86
C THR A 51 -5.42 8.57 3.98
N ARG A 52 -4.98 8.47 5.23
CA ARG A 52 -5.84 8.75 6.38
C ARG A 52 -6.21 10.23 6.38
N LYS A 53 -7.50 10.51 6.17
CA LYS A 53 -8.08 11.81 6.52
C LYS A 53 -8.07 11.91 8.03
N ASP A 54 -7.22 12.77 8.58
CA ASP A 54 -7.28 13.06 10.00
C ASP A 54 -8.52 13.90 10.27
N SER A 55 -9.17 13.65 11.41
CA SER A 55 -10.37 14.36 11.87
C SER A 55 -10.16 15.87 12.09
N SER A 56 -8.94 16.37 11.88
CA SER A 56 -8.62 17.81 11.84
C SER A 56 -9.01 18.50 10.53
N ASP A 57 -9.17 17.77 9.42
CA ASP A 57 -9.42 18.37 8.11
C ASP A 57 -10.87 18.90 7.96
N GLU A 58 -11.83 18.36 8.73
CA GLU A 58 -13.24 18.79 8.72
C GLU A 58 -13.48 20.14 9.42
N VAL A 59 -12.57 20.59 10.29
CA VAL A 59 -12.74 21.87 11.03
C VAL A 59 -12.39 23.09 10.14
N SER A 60 -11.69 22.88 9.04
CA SER A 60 -11.22 23.94 8.12
C SER A 60 -12.32 24.57 7.26
N HIS A 61 -13.50 23.94 7.18
CA HIS A 61 -14.60 24.37 6.29
C HIS A 61 -15.78 25.03 7.02
N ILE A 62 -15.68 25.24 8.33
CA ILE A 62 -16.69 25.98 9.11
C ILE A 62 -16.08 27.30 9.61
N SER A 63 -15.73 28.20 8.69
CA SER A 63 -15.42 29.61 8.96
C SER A 63 -15.89 30.49 7.80
#